data_AF-C8W2T9-F1
#
_entry.id   AF-C8W2T9-F1
#
_cell.length_a   1.000
_cell.length_b   1.000
_cell.length_c   1.000
_cell.angle_alpha   90.00
_cell.angle_beta   90.00
_cell.angle_gamma   90.00
#
_symmetry.space_group_name_H-M   'P 1'
#
loop_
_entity.id
_entity.type
_entity.pdbx_description
1 polymer ?
#
loop_
_entity_poly.entity_id
_entity_poly.type
_entity_poly.pdbx_seq_one_letter_code
_entity_poly.pdbx_strand_id
1 'polypeptide(L)'
;MSYDLNILVQNQEEPSVLPFPSLIQMMNERDDEIARYHSIWRYMTQSKGIWYSLVKERNGMVNAFPICDSDFEADEGSIEIPYWVADDSIKYNLTPLIIYEEYRTDFEKIIKFLIKQSPNRTVMFLARYQGGEHEIVCGILKYKEFMKLLSQSKILFNICYIISNY
;
A
#
# COMPACT_ATOMS: atom_id res chain seq x y z
N MET A 1 0.38 14.93 -9.19
CA MET A 1 0.15 14.26 -7.89
C MET A 1 1.11 13.08 -7.82
N SER A 2 1.81 12.85 -6.71
CA SER A 2 2.71 11.69 -6.57
C SER A 2 1.97 10.56 -5.90
N TYR A 3 2.16 9.32 -6.38
CA TYR A 3 1.63 8.11 -5.77
C TYR A 3 2.77 7.29 -5.17
N ASP A 4 2.53 6.75 -3.98
CA ASP A 4 3.42 5.83 -3.30
C ASP A 4 2.68 4.54 -2.95
N LEU A 5 3.35 3.40 -3.15
CA LEU A 5 2.89 2.09 -2.73
C LEU A 5 3.90 1.51 -1.76
N ASN A 6 3.59 1.55 -0.47
CA ASN A 6 4.50 1.18 0.60
C ASN A 6 4.04 -0.07 1.32
N ILE A 7 5.01 -0.89 1.73
CA ILE A 7 4.78 -2.13 2.44
C ILE A 7 5.76 -2.24 3.59
N LEU A 8 5.27 -2.34 4.81
CA LEU A 8 6.09 -2.74 5.94
C LEU A 8 5.91 -4.24 6.18
N VAL A 9 6.99 -4.99 6.07
CA VAL A 9 7.00 -6.41 6.42
C VAL A 9 7.30 -6.54 7.90
N GLN A 10 6.25 -6.86 8.68
CA GLN A 10 6.35 -6.84 10.13
C GLN A 10 7.37 -7.86 10.64
N ASN A 11 8.17 -7.43 11.62
CA ASN A 11 9.21 -8.17 12.31
C ASN A 11 10.32 -8.76 11.40
N GLN A 12 10.35 -8.42 10.12
CA GLN A 12 11.46 -8.80 9.26
C GLN A 12 12.75 -8.13 9.73
N GLU A 13 13.82 -8.91 9.80
CA GLU A 13 15.13 -8.43 10.26
C GLU A 13 16.09 -8.13 9.12
N GLU A 14 15.95 -8.76 7.95
CA GLU A 14 16.82 -8.53 6.79
C GLU A 14 16.00 -8.33 5.51
N PRO A 15 16.39 -7.43 4.60
CA PRO A 15 15.70 -7.22 3.34
C PRO A 15 15.58 -8.48 2.50
N SER A 16 14.53 -8.55 1.69
CA SER A 16 14.31 -9.62 0.73
C SER A 16 14.46 -9.13 -0.69
N VAL A 17 14.99 -9.99 -1.54
CA VAL A 17 15.03 -9.77 -2.99
C VAL A 17 13.93 -10.60 -3.64
N LEU A 18 13.28 -10.05 -4.66
CA LEU A 18 12.25 -10.78 -5.41
C LEU A 18 12.86 -12.02 -6.09
N PRO A 19 12.31 -13.23 -5.86
CA PRO A 19 12.83 -14.46 -6.46
C PRO A 19 12.25 -14.72 -7.87
N PHE A 20 11.62 -13.71 -8.48
CA PHE A 20 10.96 -13.79 -9.78
C PHE A 20 11.14 -12.47 -10.54
N PRO A 21 11.14 -12.50 -11.89
CA PRO A 21 11.13 -11.27 -12.68
C PRO A 21 9.83 -10.50 -12.43
N SER A 22 9.94 -9.18 -12.36
CA SER A 22 8.78 -8.31 -12.21
C SER A 22 8.95 -7.01 -13.00
N LEU A 23 7.83 -6.50 -13.51
CA LEU A 23 7.72 -5.16 -14.08
C LEU A 23 7.75 -4.07 -13.01
N ILE A 24 7.43 -4.42 -11.74
CA ILE A 24 7.49 -3.56 -10.56
C ILE A 24 8.86 -3.72 -9.90
N GLN A 25 9.52 -2.61 -9.60
CA GLN A 25 10.73 -2.60 -8.80
C GLN A 25 10.36 -2.53 -7.31
N MET A 26 11.07 -3.28 -6.48
CA MET A 26 10.88 -3.31 -5.04
C MET A 26 12.14 -2.77 -4.37
N MET A 27 12.05 -1.53 -3.86
CA MET A 27 13.12 -0.86 -3.12
C MET A 27 12.91 -1.05 -1.62
N ASN A 28 13.99 -1.07 -0.84
CA ASN A 28 13.93 -1.21 0.61
C ASN A 28 14.78 -0.15 1.31
N GLU A 29 14.41 0.19 2.54
CA GLU A 29 15.03 1.28 3.30
C GLU A 29 16.48 1.10 3.73
N ARG A 30 17.03 -0.11 3.63
CA ARG A 30 18.43 -0.34 4.02
C ARG A 30 19.37 -0.11 2.86
N ASP A 31 18.93 -0.52 1.67
CA ASP A 31 19.74 -0.45 0.46
C ASP A 31 19.42 0.82 -0.36
N ASP A 32 18.24 1.41 -0.15
CA ASP A 32 17.73 2.54 -0.92
C ASP A 32 17.33 3.73 -0.04
N GLU A 33 17.47 4.95 -0.59
CA GLU A 33 16.97 6.17 0.05
C GLU A 33 15.45 6.28 -0.09
N ILE A 34 14.72 5.76 0.90
CA ILE A 34 13.25 5.87 0.96
C ILE A 34 12.75 6.54 2.24
N ALA A 35 11.69 7.34 2.12
CA ALA A 35 11.12 8.09 3.23
C ALA A 35 10.00 7.30 3.93
N ARG A 36 10.13 7.08 5.24
CA ARG A 36 9.12 6.37 6.05
C ARG A 36 7.84 7.18 6.36
N TYR A 37 7.78 8.49 6.14
CA TYR A 37 6.63 9.32 6.55
C TYR A 37 6.35 9.35 8.08
N HIS A 38 7.39 9.34 8.91
CA HIS A 38 7.30 9.27 10.38
C HIS A 38 6.35 10.28 11.06
N SER A 39 6.20 11.47 10.48
CA SER A 39 5.34 12.53 11.04
C SER A 39 3.85 12.31 10.78
N ILE A 40 3.50 11.49 9.77
CA ILE A 40 2.15 11.35 9.23
C ILE A 40 1.59 9.95 9.53
N TRP A 41 2.37 8.90 9.27
CA TRP A 41 1.96 7.49 9.39
C TRP A 41 2.65 6.81 10.58
N ARG A 42 2.42 7.34 11.79
CA ARG A 42 3.09 6.91 13.02
C ARG A 42 2.93 5.42 13.33
N TYR A 43 1.72 4.87 13.20
CA TYR A 43 1.44 3.47 13.51
C TYR A 43 2.21 2.49 12.61
N MET A 44 2.24 2.75 11.30
CA MET A 44 3.01 1.95 10.36
C MET A 44 4.51 2.13 10.58
N THR A 45 4.97 3.36 10.82
CA THR A 45 6.42 3.66 10.89
C THR A 45 7.10 3.23 12.18
N GLN A 46 6.37 3.24 13.30
CA GLN A 46 6.88 2.75 14.60
C GLN A 46 6.90 1.22 14.68
N SER A 47 6.20 0.53 13.78
CA SER A 47 6.15 -0.93 13.77
C SER A 47 7.51 -1.50 13.36
N LYS A 48 7.98 -2.53 14.10
CA LYS A 48 9.24 -3.23 13.79
C LYS A 48 9.08 -3.98 12.45
N GLY A 49 10.06 -3.84 11.56
CA GLY A 49 10.06 -4.51 10.27
C GLY A 49 10.88 -3.75 9.23
N ILE A 50 10.91 -4.28 8.01
CA ILE A 50 11.54 -3.64 6.85
C ILE A 50 10.48 -2.93 6.01
N TRP A 51 10.75 -1.68 5.66
CA TRP A 51 9.92 -0.89 4.75
C TRP A 51 10.36 -1.10 3.31
N TYR A 52 9.39 -1.36 2.44
CA TYR A 52 9.56 -1.46 1.00
C TYR A 52 8.67 -0.47 0.27
N SER A 53 9.15 0.02 -0.87
CA SER A 53 8.38 0.83 -1.81
C SER A 53 8.30 0.10 -3.16
N LEU A 54 7.08 -0.02 -3.67
CA LEU A 54 6.82 -0.56 -5.01
C LEU A 54 6.81 0.59 -6.01
N VAL A 55 7.77 0.58 -6.93
CA VAL A 55 8.05 1.72 -7.80
C VAL A 55 8.34 1.27 -9.23
N LYS A 56 8.25 2.24 -10.13
CA LYS A 56 8.66 2.09 -11.52
C LYS A 56 9.41 3.35 -11.94
N GLU A 57 10.57 3.15 -12.55
CA GLU A 57 11.27 4.24 -13.19
C GLU A 57 10.57 4.62 -14.50
N ARG A 58 10.22 5.89 -14.66
CA ARG A 58 9.71 6.47 -15.90
C ARG A 58 10.24 7.91 -16.03
N ASN A 59 10.90 8.21 -17.14
CA ASN A 59 11.47 9.53 -17.43
C ASN A 59 12.41 10.06 -16.32
N GLY A 60 13.22 9.19 -15.71
CA GLY A 60 14.14 9.53 -14.62
C GLY A 60 13.48 9.78 -13.26
N MET A 61 12.16 9.52 -13.13
CA MET A 61 11.45 9.56 -11.86
C MET A 61 11.12 8.14 -11.39
N VAL A 62 11.34 7.85 -10.11
CA VAL A 62 11.06 6.56 -9.47
C VAL A 62 9.92 6.75 -8.47
N ASN A 63 8.71 6.30 -8.81
CA ASN A 63 7.52 6.39 -7.96
C ASN A 63 6.47 5.34 -8.37
N ALA A 64 5.30 5.33 -7.72
CA ALA A 64 4.23 4.39 -8.02
C ALA A 64 3.21 4.89 -9.06
N PHE A 65 3.36 6.11 -9.58
CA PHE A 65 2.44 6.69 -10.56
C PHE A 65 2.29 5.84 -11.84
N PRO A 66 3.35 5.19 -12.37
CA PRO A 66 3.18 4.29 -13.52
C PRO A 66 2.45 2.98 -13.22
N ILE A 67 2.27 2.60 -11.94
CA ILE A 67 1.77 1.28 -11.52
C ILE A 67 0.27 1.33 -11.24
N CYS A 68 -0.22 2.45 -10.73
CA CYS A 68 -1.55 2.57 -10.18
C CYS A 68 -2.18 3.93 -10.44
N ASP A 69 -3.49 3.98 -10.27
CA ASP A 69 -4.31 5.18 -10.39
C ASP A 69 -5.46 5.18 -9.40
N SER A 70 -6.26 6.23 -9.45
CA SER A 70 -7.45 6.36 -8.65
C SER A 70 -8.64 6.90 -9.44
N ASP A 71 -9.84 6.50 -9.03
CA ASP A 71 -11.08 7.12 -9.52
C ASP A 71 -11.47 8.26 -8.57
N PHE A 72 -11.09 9.49 -8.95
CA PHE A 72 -11.40 10.70 -8.19
C PHE A 72 -12.84 11.19 -8.40
N GLU A 73 -13.57 10.61 -9.36
CA GLU A 73 -14.96 10.95 -9.67
C GLU A 73 -15.95 9.93 -9.08
N ALA A 74 -15.44 8.90 -8.40
CA ALA A 74 -16.25 7.90 -7.72
C ALA A 74 -17.23 8.58 -6.75
N ASP A 75 -18.50 8.18 -6.82
CA ASP A 75 -19.54 8.69 -5.93
C ASP A 75 -19.17 8.38 -4.46
N GLU A 76 -19.01 9.43 -3.65
CA GLU A 76 -18.70 9.32 -2.22
C GLU A 76 -19.68 8.41 -1.48
N GLY A 77 -20.96 8.38 -1.91
CA GLY A 77 -21.99 7.52 -1.33
C GLY A 77 -21.78 6.03 -1.60
N SER A 78 -20.92 5.67 -2.56
CA SER A 78 -20.57 4.29 -2.91
C SER A 78 -19.33 3.76 -2.17
N ILE A 79 -18.56 4.65 -1.53
CA ILE A 79 -17.33 4.28 -0.82
C ILE A 79 -17.67 3.88 0.62
N GLU A 80 -17.47 2.60 0.94
CA GLU A 80 -17.64 2.09 2.30
C GLU A 80 -16.45 2.53 3.18
N ILE A 81 -16.65 3.61 3.94
CA ILE A 81 -15.65 4.16 4.86
C ILE A 81 -15.95 3.67 6.30
N PRO A 82 -14.94 3.41 7.16
CA PRO A 82 -15.19 3.02 8.54
C PRO A 82 -16.07 4.03 9.29
N TYR A 83 -17.05 3.54 10.06
CA TYR A 83 -18.08 4.37 10.69
C TYR A 83 -17.55 5.45 11.64
N TRP A 84 -16.32 5.31 12.15
CA TRP A 84 -15.67 6.29 13.02
C TRP A 84 -15.00 7.44 12.27
N VAL A 85 -14.90 7.37 10.94
CA VAL A 85 -14.43 8.48 10.09
C VAL A 85 -15.63 9.37 9.77
N ALA A 86 -15.88 10.34 10.66
CA ALA A 86 -17.04 11.23 10.56
C ALA A 86 -16.76 12.53 9.79
N ASP A 87 -15.49 12.89 9.59
CA ASP A 87 -15.10 14.14 8.94
C ASP A 87 -15.13 14.01 7.41
N ASP A 88 -16.03 14.76 6.77
CA ASP A 88 -16.20 14.76 5.32
C ASP A 88 -14.94 15.20 4.57
N SER A 89 -14.11 16.08 5.17
CA SER A 89 -12.83 16.49 4.57
C SER A 89 -11.83 15.34 4.41
N ILE A 90 -11.92 14.33 5.29
CA ILE A 90 -11.12 13.11 5.18
C ILE A 90 -11.63 12.26 4.02
N LYS A 91 -12.95 12.13 3.85
CA LYS A 91 -13.58 11.29 2.82
C LYS A 91 -13.14 11.67 1.40
N TYR A 92 -12.98 12.98 1.13
CA TYR A 92 -12.44 13.49 -0.14
C TYR A 92 -11.03 13.00 -0.47
N ASN A 93 -10.28 12.51 0.52
CA ASN A 93 -8.92 11.99 0.35
C ASN A 93 -8.88 10.45 0.35
N LEU A 94 -10.05 9.79 0.35
CA LEU A 94 -10.20 8.33 0.38
C LEU A 94 -10.78 7.82 -0.94
N THR A 95 -9.96 7.79 -1.99
CA THR A 95 -10.39 7.32 -3.31
C THR A 95 -9.90 5.90 -3.60
N PRO A 96 -10.56 5.14 -4.49
CA PRO A 96 -10.18 3.76 -4.79
C PRO A 96 -8.76 3.62 -5.34
N LEU A 97 -8.02 2.62 -4.88
CA LEU A 97 -6.76 2.19 -5.47
C LEU A 97 -7.05 1.29 -6.68
N ILE A 98 -6.55 1.69 -7.84
CA ILE A 98 -6.63 0.92 -9.08
C ILE A 98 -5.20 0.54 -9.48
N ILE A 99 -4.87 -0.75 -9.48
CA ILE A 99 -3.61 -1.23 -10.06
C ILE A 99 -3.85 -1.48 -11.56
N TYR A 100 -3.01 -0.93 -12.44
CA TYR A 100 -3.18 -1.17 -13.87
C TYR A 100 -2.98 -2.65 -14.20
N GLU A 101 -3.72 -3.14 -15.20
CA GLU A 101 -3.83 -4.57 -15.51
C GLU A 101 -2.47 -5.23 -15.80
N GLU A 102 -1.56 -4.51 -16.46
CA GLU A 102 -0.21 -5.02 -16.77
C GLU A 102 0.64 -5.29 -15.52
N TYR A 103 0.36 -4.62 -14.40
CA TYR A 103 1.08 -4.77 -13.13
C TYR A 103 0.36 -5.67 -12.11
N ARG A 104 -0.93 -6.00 -12.33
CA ARG A 104 -1.77 -6.72 -11.37
C ARG A 104 -1.14 -8.02 -10.89
N THR A 105 -0.70 -8.86 -11.83
CA THR A 105 -0.14 -10.18 -11.52
C THR A 105 1.11 -10.07 -10.64
N ASP A 106 1.95 -9.08 -10.93
CA ASP A 106 3.19 -8.86 -10.19
C ASP A 106 2.93 -8.28 -8.82
N PHE A 107 2.03 -7.30 -8.72
CA PHE A 107 1.56 -6.76 -7.45
C PHE A 107 1.05 -7.88 -6.52
N GLU A 108 0.17 -8.75 -7.02
CA GLU A 108 -0.37 -9.88 -6.27
C GLU A 108 0.72 -10.85 -5.78
N LYS A 109 1.69 -11.18 -6.65
CA LYS A 109 2.83 -12.05 -6.30
C LYS A 109 3.73 -11.39 -5.26
N ILE A 110 4.01 -10.10 -5.37
CA ILE A 110 4.85 -9.34 -4.45
C ILE A 110 4.22 -9.28 -3.06
N ILE A 111 2.94 -8.90 -2.94
CA ILE A 111 2.24 -8.88 -1.65
C ILE A 111 2.28 -10.27 -1.00
N LYS A 112 1.96 -11.31 -1.77
CA LYS A 112 1.98 -12.70 -1.28
C LYS A 112 3.38 -13.15 -0.85
N PHE A 113 4.41 -12.73 -1.58
CA PHE A 113 5.80 -13.01 -1.25
C PHE A 113 6.20 -12.31 0.05
N LEU A 114 5.95 -11.01 0.18
CA LEU A 114 6.33 -10.22 1.36
C LEU A 114 5.60 -10.67 2.63
N ILE A 115 4.32 -11.06 2.51
CA ILE A 115 3.59 -11.75 3.60
C ILE A 115 4.34 -12.99 4.04
N LYS A 116 4.94 -13.75 3.13
CA LYS A 116 5.73 -14.94 3.51
C LYS A 116 7.05 -14.59 4.18
N GLN A 117 7.65 -13.44 3.89
CA GLN A 117 8.92 -13.01 4.49
C GLN A 117 8.74 -12.48 5.92
N SER A 118 7.55 -12.02 6.28
CA SER A 118 7.23 -11.66 7.66
C SER A 118 7.25 -12.91 8.57
N PRO A 119 7.99 -12.90 9.70
CA PRO A 119 7.95 -13.98 10.68
C PRO A 119 6.54 -14.27 11.21
N ASN A 120 5.70 -13.24 11.37
CA ASN A 120 4.31 -13.35 11.80
C ASN A 120 3.31 -13.33 10.62
N ARG A 121 3.77 -13.58 9.39
CA ARG A 121 2.96 -13.65 8.16
C ARG A 121 2.02 -12.45 7.96
N THR A 122 2.52 -11.26 8.32
CA THR A 122 1.72 -10.02 8.32
C THR A 122 2.51 -8.88 7.70
N VAL A 123 1.86 -8.12 6.83
CA VAL A 123 2.41 -6.88 6.28
C VAL A 123 1.43 -5.75 6.54
N MET A 124 1.94 -4.52 6.54
CA MET A 124 1.12 -3.31 6.50
C MET A 124 1.28 -2.70 5.12
N PHE A 125 0.18 -2.45 4.43
CA PHE A 125 0.15 -1.92 3.07
C PHE A 125 -0.43 -0.51 3.10
N LEU A 126 0.24 0.44 2.46
CA LEU A 126 -0.20 1.82 2.36
C LEU A 126 -0.03 2.31 0.92
N ALA A 127 -1.15 2.54 0.25
CA ALA A 127 -1.19 3.36 -0.96
C ALA A 127 -1.45 4.81 -0.55
N ARG A 128 -0.62 5.75 -0.99
CA ARG A 128 -0.72 7.16 -0.64
C ARG A 128 -0.65 8.05 -1.88
N TYR A 129 -1.40 9.13 -1.84
CA TYR A 129 -1.10 10.33 -2.63
C TYR A 129 -1.18 11.57 -1.71
N GLN A 130 -0.61 12.68 -2.16
CA GLN A 130 -0.59 13.91 -1.37
C GLN A 130 -2.01 14.52 -1.28
N GLY A 131 -2.61 14.51 -0.09
CA GLY A 131 -3.91 15.15 0.19
C GLY A 131 -4.42 14.82 1.59
N GLY A 132 -4.88 15.83 2.34
CA GLY A 132 -5.60 15.73 3.63
C GLY A 132 -5.20 14.54 4.52
N GLU A 133 -3.92 14.46 4.87
CA GLU A 133 -3.35 13.26 5.47
C GLU A 133 -3.93 13.00 6.87
N HIS A 134 -4.62 11.87 7.01
CA HIS A 134 -5.13 11.39 8.28
C HIS A 134 -4.73 9.92 8.44
N GLU A 135 -4.15 9.57 9.59
CA GLU A 135 -3.77 8.18 9.83
C GLU A 135 -5.00 7.31 10.09
N ILE A 136 -5.42 6.57 9.06
CA ILE A 136 -6.49 5.58 9.15
C ILE A 136 -5.87 4.20 9.01
N VAL A 137 -6.09 3.34 10.00
CA VAL A 137 -5.62 1.95 9.98
C VAL A 137 -6.83 1.03 9.88
N CYS A 138 -6.89 0.28 8.78
CA CYS A 138 -7.81 -0.84 8.66
C CYS A 138 -7.18 -2.07 9.33
N GLY A 139 -8.00 -2.80 10.08
CA GLY A 139 -7.59 -4.01 10.78
C GLY A 139 -7.15 -5.14 9.84
N ILE A 140 -7.07 -6.35 10.38
CA ILE A 140 -6.49 -7.49 9.67
C ILE A 140 -7.44 -7.98 8.56
N LEU A 141 -6.97 -7.94 7.32
CA LEU A 141 -7.58 -8.60 6.16
C LEU A 141 -6.78 -9.84 5.77
N LYS A 142 -7.48 -10.90 5.36
CA LYS A 142 -6.80 -12.04 4.72
C LYS A 142 -6.29 -11.61 3.35
N TYR A 143 -5.16 -12.13 2.89
CA TYR A 143 -4.64 -11.86 1.54
C TYR A 143 -5.70 -12.02 0.44
N LYS A 144 -6.47 -13.12 0.46
CA LYS A 144 -7.53 -13.36 -0.53
C LYS A 144 -8.66 -12.33 -0.46
N GLU A 145 -8.99 -11.88 0.74
CA GLU A 145 -10.01 -10.87 0.97
C GLU A 145 -9.54 -9.50 0.51
N PHE A 146 -8.30 -9.12 0.85
CA PHE A 146 -7.68 -7.90 0.35
C PHE A 146 -7.68 -7.84 -1.18
N MET A 147 -7.28 -8.92 -1.86
CA MET A 147 -7.29 -8.96 -3.33
C MET A 147 -8.71 -8.91 -3.92
N LYS A 148 -9.68 -9.56 -3.27
CA LYS A 148 -11.10 -9.45 -3.65
C LYS A 148 -11.59 -8.00 -3.52
N LEU A 149 -11.34 -7.35 -2.39
CA LEU A 149 -11.73 -5.95 -2.16
C LEU A 149 -11.04 -5.01 -3.15
N LEU A 150 -9.77 -5.26 -3.48
CA LEU A 150 -9.05 -4.49 -4.49
C LEU A 150 -9.69 -4.64 -5.88
N SER A 151 -10.14 -5.85 -6.25
CA SER A 151 -10.89 -6.06 -7.51
C SER A 151 -12.28 -5.43 -7.54
N GLN A 152 -12.81 -5.07 -6.37
CA GLN A 152 -14.10 -4.40 -6.20
C GLN A 152 -13.94 -2.90 -5.98
N SER A 153 -12.73 -2.34 -6.16
CA SER A 153 -12.42 -0.93 -5.90
C SER A 153 -12.70 -0.48 -4.45
N LYS A 154 -12.61 -1.41 -3.49
CA LYS A 154 -12.85 -1.16 -2.06
C LYS A 154 -11.58 -0.95 -1.23
N ILE A 155 -10.41 -1.17 -1.82
CA ILE A 155 -9.14 -0.75 -1.21
C ILE A 155 -8.90 0.69 -1.64
N LEU A 156 -8.80 1.58 -0.66
CA LEU A 156 -8.67 3.02 -0.86
C LEU A 156 -7.24 3.51 -0.62
N PHE A 157 -6.87 4.59 -1.28
CA PHE A 157 -5.71 5.40 -0.91
C PHE A 157 -5.87 6.01 0.48
N ASN A 158 -4.74 6.36 1.09
CA ASN A 158 -4.64 7.01 2.39
C ASN A 158 -5.30 6.21 3.53
N ILE A 159 -5.25 4.88 3.41
CA ILE A 159 -5.55 3.93 4.48
C ILE A 159 -4.41 2.92 4.55
N CYS A 160 -3.92 2.66 5.77
CA CYS A 160 -3.00 1.58 6.03
C CYS A 160 -3.78 0.29 6.31
N TYR A 161 -3.60 -0.74 5.48
CA TYR A 161 -4.22 -2.05 5.63
C TYR A 161 -3.26 -3.04 6.26
N ILE A 162 -3.68 -3.73 7.31
CA ILE A 162 -2.92 -4.87 7.84
C ILE A 162 -3.37 -6.12 7.08
N ILE A 163 -2.45 -6.76 6.36
CA ILE A 163 -2.74 -7.94 5.54
C ILE A 163 -2.02 -9.14 6.13
N SER A 164 -2.76 -10.22 6.39
CA SER A 164 -2.20 -11.48 6.91
C SER A 164 -2.64 -12.69 6.09
N ASN A 165 -2.02 -13.84 6.36
CA ASN A 165 -2.35 -15.12 5.70
C ASN A 165 -3.26 -16.05 6.55
N TYR A 166 -3.74 -15.62 7.72
CA TYR A 166 -4.53 -16.44 8.66
C TYR A 166 -6.04 -16.40 8.38
#